data_AF-A0A815BEG4-F1
#
_entry.id   AF-A0A815BEG4-F1
#
_cell.length_a   1.000
_cell.length_b   1.000
_cell.length_c   1.000
_cell.angle_alpha   90.00
_cell.angle_beta   90.00
_cell.angle_gamma   90.00
#
_symmetry.space_group_name_H-M   'P 1'
#
loop_
_entity.id
_entity.type
_entity.pdbx_description
1 polymer ?
#
loop_
_entity_poly.entity_id
_entity_poly.type
_entity_poly.pdbx_seq_one_letter_code
_entity_poly.pdbx_strand_id
1 'polypeptide(L)'
;MDRFGDMTHKEFTNAIKRQHFVKSKQLVSLFERNLVDCSDNEGIDAESSYPYEARDGQCRFIKGNVDATDTGYVNVLKGSEQDLQVAVVSIDWISVAIDASQDLFQFICTVFIMNDTAQQ
;
A
#
# COMPACT_ATOMS: atom_id res chain seq x y z
N MET A 1 2.37 -8.11 -20.18
CA MET A 1 1.47 -7.44 -19.22
C MET A 1 1.54 -8.24 -17.95
N ASP A 2 2.50 -7.89 -17.08
CA ASP A 2 2.62 -8.55 -15.79
C ASP A 2 1.41 -8.16 -14.95
N ARG A 3 0.56 -9.16 -14.65
CA ARG A 3 -0.64 -9.00 -13.80
C ARG A 3 -0.33 -8.65 -12.34
N PHE A 4 0.95 -8.47 -12.01
CA PHE A 4 1.46 -8.10 -10.69
C PHE A 4 2.02 -6.67 -10.65
N GLY A 5 1.83 -5.89 -11.72
CA GLY A 5 2.48 -4.58 -11.91
C GLY A 5 1.86 -3.40 -11.15
N ASP A 6 0.78 -3.59 -10.40
CA ASP A 6 0.18 -2.50 -9.63
C ASP A 6 -0.20 -3.03 -8.25
N MET A 7 0.69 -2.85 -7.28
CA MET A 7 0.26 -2.87 -5.87
C MET A 7 -0.85 -1.83 -5.77
N THR A 8 -2.01 -2.21 -5.24
CA THR A 8 -3.11 -1.27 -5.22
C THR A 8 -2.69 -0.06 -4.38
N HIS A 9 -2.89 1.16 -4.90
CA HIS A 9 -2.45 2.41 -4.26
C HIS A 9 -2.86 2.52 -2.77
N LYS A 10 -3.93 1.82 -2.39
CA LYS A 10 -4.41 1.65 -1.01
C LYS A 10 -3.44 0.88 -0.11
N GLU A 11 -2.88 -0.24 -0.60
CA GLU A 11 -1.90 -1.06 0.12
C GLU A 11 -0.62 -0.26 0.41
N PHE A 12 -0.19 0.57 -0.55
CA PHE A 12 0.98 1.43 -0.37
C PHE A 12 0.71 2.55 0.64
N THR A 13 -0.46 3.20 0.57
CA THR A 13 -0.83 4.27 1.49
C THR A 13 -0.90 3.78 2.94
N ASN A 14 -1.39 2.55 3.18
CA ASN A 14 -1.44 1.96 4.52
C ASN A 14 -0.06 1.75 5.14
N ALA A 15 0.93 1.30 4.36
CA ALA A 15 2.32 1.20 4.85
C ALA A 15 2.88 2.57 5.23
N ILE A 16 2.62 3.60 4.42
CA ILE A 16 3.09 4.97 4.73
C ILE A 16 2.41 5.52 5.98
N LYS A 17 1.08 5.39 6.12
CA LYS A 17 0.34 5.82 7.32
C LYS A 17 0.95 5.19 8.58
N ARG A 18 1.30 3.91 8.49
CA ARG A 18 1.90 3.17 9.60
C ARG A 18 3.31 3.62 9.91
N GLN A 19 4.17 3.75 8.91
CA GLN A 19 5.54 4.20 9.10
C GLN A 19 5.58 5.64 9.65
N HIS A 20 4.65 6.49 9.21
CA HIS A 20 4.45 7.81 9.78
C HIS A 20 4.07 7.71 11.26
N PHE A 21 3.05 6.91 11.60
CA PHE A 21 2.61 6.71 12.99
C PHE A 21 3.73 6.20 13.91
N VAL A 22 4.60 5.30 13.43
CA VAL A 22 5.75 4.81 14.21
C VAL A 22 6.72 5.95 14.54
N LYS A 23 6.98 6.86 13.60
CA LYS A 23 7.92 7.98 13.75
C LYS A 23 7.33 9.17 14.51
N SER A 24 6.10 9.58 14.20
CA SER A 24 5.48 10.81 14.71
C SER A 24 4.54 10.56 15.90
N LYS A 25 4.11 9.31 16.14
CA LYS A 25 3.02 8.95 17.06
C LYS A 25 1.68 9.63 16.73
N GLN A 26 1.56 10.20 15.53
CA GLN A 26 0.36 10.86 15.04
C GLN A 26 -0.26 10.01 13.93
N LEU A 27 -1.53 9.65 14.12
CA LEU A 27 -2.29 8.96 13.08
C LEU A 27 -2.70 9.99 12.04
N VAL A 28 -2.24 9.80 10.82
CA VAL A 28 -2.58 10.65 9.68
C VAL A 28 -3.53 9.88 8.77
N SER A 29 -4.59 10.56 8.34
CA SER A 29 -5.41 10.04 7.25
C SER A 29 -4.83 10.50 5.92
N LEU A 30 -4.01 9.66 5.31
CA LEU A 30 -3.46 9.89 3.97
C LEU A 30 -4.44 9.48 2.87
N PHE A 31 -4.43 10.23 1.78
CA PHE A 31 -5.32 10.02 0.65
C PHE A 31 -4.83 8.94 -0.33
N GLU A 32 -5.66 7.95 -0.58
CA GLU A 32 -5.33 6.75 -1.36
C GLU A 32 -5.20 6.98 -2.89
N ARG A 33 -5.61 8.13 -3.44
CA ARG A 33 -5.52 8.42 -4.89
C ARG A 33 -4.56 9.54 -5.29
N ASN A 34 -3.86 10.18 -4.36
CA ASN A 34 -2.84 11.20 -4.71
C ASN A 34 -1.78 10.54 -5.62
N LEU A 35 -1.45 9.30 -5.30
CA LEU A 35 -0.52 8.45 -6.05
C LEU A 35 -1.03 8.05 -7.45
N VAL A 36 -2.35 8.01 -7.66
CA VAL A 36 -2.97 7.68 -8.97
C VAL A 36 -2.91 8.88 -9.90
N ASP A 37 -3.32 10.04 -9.39
CA ASP A 37 -3.46 11.24 -10.22
C ASP A 37 -2.13 11.99 -10.37
N CYS A 38 -1.20 11.82 -9.44
CA CYS A 38 0.06 12.57 -9.38
C CYS A 38 1.27 11.65 -9.08
N SER A 39 1.95 11.17 -10.12
CA SER A 39 3.06 10.21 -9.99
C SER A 39 4.37 10.79 -9.42
N ASP A 40 4.53 12.13 -9.42
CA ASP A 40 5.84 12.79 -9.22
C ASP A 40 5.87 13.74 -8.00
N ASN A 41 5.01 13.52 -7.01
CA ASN A 41 4.98 14.37 -5.82
C ASN A 41 5.89 13.83 -4.71
N GLU A 42 6.74 14.67 -4.15
CA GLU A 42 7.59 14.37 -2.97
C GLU A 42 6.78 14.28 -1.64
N GLY A 43 5.46 14.18 -1.71
CA GLY A 43 4.59 14.21 -0.54
C GLY A 43 3.16 13.78 -0.83
N ILE A 44 2.47 13.36 0.23
CA ILE A 44 1.08 12.91 0.21
C ILE A 44 0.25 13.87 1.05
N ASP A 45 -0.80 14.41 0.41
CA ASP A 45 -1.77 15.31 1.04
C ASP A 45 -2.69 14.57 2.05
N ALA A 46 -3.15 15.31 3.04
CA ALA A 46 -4.18 14.84 3.98
C ALA A 46 -5.51 14.52 3.27
N GLU A 47 -6.21 13.49 3.73
CA GLU A 47 -7.54 13.09 3.24
C GLU A 47 -8.57 14.21 3.37
N SER A 48 -8.46 15.04 4.42
CA SER A 48 -9.34 16.20 4.62
C SER A 48 -9.25 17.22 3.48
N SER A 49 -8.07 17.36 2.85
CA SER A 49 -7.87 18.25 1.71
C SER A 49 -8.28 17.61 0.38
N TYR A 50 -8.42 16.29 0.33
CA TYR A 50 -8.70 15.55 -0.90
C TYR A 50 -9.70 14.42 -0.62
N PRO A 51 -11.01 14.71 -0.60
CA PRO A 51 -12.03 13.70 -0.32
C PRO A 51 -12.14 12.63 -1.42
N TYR A 52 -12.54 11.42 -1.03
CA TYR A 52 -12.72 10.29 -1.95
C TYR A 52 -13.98 10.45 -2.81
N GLU A 53 -13.81 10.52 -4.14
CA GLU A 53 -14.91 10.71 -5.10
C GLU A 53 -15.20 9.45 -5.96
N ALA A 54 -14.50 8.33 -5.71
CA ALA A 54 -14.68 7.05 -6.42
C ALA A 54 -14.61 7.12 -7.98
N ARG A 55 -13.92 8.13 -8.54
CA ARG A 55 -13.77 8.39 -9.98
C ARG A 55 -12.45 9.07 -10.32
N ASP A 56 -11.69 8.55 -11.26
CA ASP A 56 -10.38 9.12 -11.64
C ASP A 56 -10.52 10.60 -12.03
N GLY A 57 -9.66 11.43 -11.43
CA GLY A 57 -9.75 12.89 -11.51
C GLY A 57 -8.49 13.49 -12.13
N GLN A 58 -8.42 14.82 -12.16
CA GLN A 58 -7.17 15.51 -12.43
C GLN A 58 -6.37 15.66 -11.14
N CYS A 59 -5.04 15.63 -11.23
CA CYS A 59 -4.14 15.90 -10.10
C CYS A 59 -4.45 17.26 -9.47
N ARG A 60 -4.85 17.26 -8.19
CA ARG A 60 -5.08 18.48 -7.39
C ARG A 60 -4.11 18.58 -6.20
N PHE A 61 -2.89 18.06 -6.36
CA PHE A 61 -1.88 18.11 -5.30
C PHE A 61 -1.51 19.54 -4.93
N ILE A 62 -1.48 19.82 -3.63
CA ILE A 62 -1.12 21.13 -3.10
C ILE A 62 0.01 20.94 -2.09
N LYS A 63 1.23 21.40 -2.43
CA LYS A 63 2.42 21.31 -1.55
C LYS A 63 2.21 21.83 -0.12
N GLY A 64 1.26 22.74 0.10
CA GLY A 64 0.93 23.28 1.41
C GLY A 64 0.14 22.34 2.33
N ASN A 65 -0.41 21.25 1.81
CA ASN A 65 -1.28 20.30 2.53
C ASN A 65 -0.64 18.92 2.71
N VAL A 66 0.69 18.83 2.51
CA VAL A 66 1.47 17.59 2.67
C VAL A 66 1.49 17.19 4.14
N ASP A 67 0.97 16.00 4.43
CA ASP A 67 0.87 15.46 5.79
C ASP A 67 1.84 14.28 6.01
N ALA A 68 2.38 13.72 4.93
CA ALA A 68 3.52 12.81 4.98
C ALA A 68 4.41 12.94 3.75
N THR A 69 5.71 12.76 3.95
CA THR A 69 6.70 12.65 2.87
C THR A 69 7.20 11.22 2.79
N ASP A 70 7.36 10.72 1.57
CA ASP A 70 7.99 9.42 1.33
C ASP A 70 9.41 9.65 0.79
N THR A 71 10.39 9.02 1.42
CA THR A 71 11.79 9.05 0.98
C THR A 71 12.11 7.93 -0.01
N GLY A 72 11.19 6.99 -0.20
CA GLY A 72 11.31 5.86 -1.12
C GLY A 72 10.98 4.51 -0.46
N TYR A 73 11.01 3.46 -1.27
CA TYR A 73 10.66 2.10 -0.89
C TYR A 73 11.80 1.11 -1.16
N VAL A 74 11.73 -0.05 -0.50
CA VAL A 74 12.63 -1.18 -0.76
C VAL A 74 11.77 -2.37 -1.15
N ASN A 75 12.08 -2.97 -2.30
CA ASN A 75 11.41 -4.18 -2.74
C ASN A 75 12.11 -5.42 -2.17
N VAL A 76 11.32 -6.31 -1.59
CA VAL A 76 11.77 -7.67 -1.26
C VAL A 76 11.94 -8.46 -2.56
N LEU A 77 12.88 -9.41 -2.59
CA LEU A 77 13.08 -10.27 -3.74
C LEU A 77 11.79 -11.05 -4.05
N LYS A 78 11.32 -10.95 -5.30
CA LYS A 78 10.08 -11.60 -5.73
C LYS A 78 10.16 -13.11 -5.53
N GLY A 79 9.20 -13.67 -4.80
CA GLY A 79 9.09 -15.11 -4.55
C GLY A 79 10.03 -15.66 -3.46
N SER A 80 10.82 -14.81 -2.80
CA SER A 80 11.68 -15.22 -1.68
C SER A 80 10.94 -15.08 -0.35
N GLU A 81 10.35 -16.18 0.12
CA GLU A 81 9.68 -16.20 1.44
C GLU A 81 10.65 -15.95 2.59
N GLN A 82 11.92 -16.36 2.42
CA GLN A 82 12.97 -16.15 3.42
C GLN A 82 13.28 -14.65 3.58
N ASP A 83 13.43 -13.92 2.48
CA ASP A 83 13.69 -12.47 2.54
C ASP A 83 12.46 -11.72 3.07
N LEU A 84 11.25 -12.21 2.73
CA LEU A 84 10.02 -11.67 3.30
C LEU A 84 9.97 -11.88 4.82
N GLN A 85 10.33 -13.07 5.31
CA GLN A 85 10.40 -13.37 6.74
C GLN A 85 11.37 -12.44 7.45
N VAL A 86 12.57 -12.24 6.89
CA VAL A 86 13.58 -11.31 7.45
C VAL A 86 13.04 -9.89 7.49
N ALA A 87 12.41 -9.44 6.41
CA ALA A 87 11.82 -8.11 6.33
C ALA A 87 10.71 -7.92 7.37
N VAL A 88 9.83 -8.92 7.58
CA VAL A 88 8.74 -8.85 8.56
C VAL A 88 9.31 -8.71 9.96
N VAL A 89 10.35 -9.48 10.29
CA VAL A 89 11.00 -9.41 11.60
C VAL A 89 11.71 -8.07 11.82
N SER A 90 12.21 -7.45 10.77
CA SER A 90 13.06 -6.26 10.88
C SER A 90 12.28 -4.94 10.84
N ILE A 91 11.22 -4.86 10.03
CA ILE A 91 10.45 -3.63 9.74
C ILE A 91 9.05 -3.69 10.36
N ASP A 92 8.57 -4.88 10.75
CA ASP A 92 7.19 -5.24 11.15
C ASP A 92 6.14 -5.10 10.04
N TRP A 93 6.15 -3.99 9.30
CA TRP A 93 5.10 -3.62 8.35
C TRP A 93 5.57 -3.75 6.90
N ILE A 94 4.88 -4.58 6.13
CA ILE A 94 5.16 -4.81 4.71
C ILE A 94 3.85 -4.81 3.94
N SER A 95 3.80 -4.09 2.83
CA SER A 95 2.72 -4.21 1.86
C SER A 95 2.99 -5.40 0.95
N VAL A 96 2.01 -6.30 0.82
CA VAL A 96 2.09 -7.50 -0.01
C VAL A 96 0.90 -7.52 -0.96
N ALA A 97 1.12 -7.98 -2.20
CA ALA A 97 0.05 -8.22 -3.16
C ALA A 97 -0.23 -9.73 -3.21
N ILE A 98 -1.51 -10.11 -3.11
CA ILE A 98 -1.99 -11.49 -3.22
C ILE A 98 -2.97 -11.62 -4.39
N ASP A 99 -3.01 -12.80 -5.02
CA ASP A 99 -4.04 -13.10 -6.02
C ASP A 99 -5.35 -13.47 -5.32
N ALA A 100 -6.29 -12.52 -5.29
CA ALA A 100 -7.61 -12.67 -4.70
C ALA A 100 -8.71 -12.98 -5.73
N SER A 101 -8.35 -13.45 -6.94
CA SER A 101 -9.32 -13.72 -8.01
C SER A 101 -10.21 -14.95 -7.78
N GLN A 102 -9.85 -15.82 -6.83
CA GLN A 102 -10.65 -17.02 -6.54
C GLN A 102 -11.89 -16.65 -5.71
N ASP A 103 -13.05 -17.23 -6.05
CA ASP A 103 -14.33 -16.97 -5.38
C ASP A 103 -14.27 -17.17 -3.86
N LEU A 104 -13.41 -18.08 -3.41
CA LEU A 104 -13.20 -18.34 -1.98
C LEU A 104 -12.75 -17.08 -1.22
N PHE A 105 -11.96 -16.20 -1.84
CA PHE A 105 -11.49 -14.95 -1.22
C PHE A 105 -12.60 -13.93 -0.96
N GLN A 106 -13.69 -13.98 -1.72
CA GLN A 106 -14.80 -13.03 -1.57
C GLN A 106 -15.71 -13.37 -0.39
N PHE A 107 -15.73 -14.63 0.06
CA PHE A 107 -16.67 -15.15 1.06
C PHE A 107 -16.02 -15.64 2.36
N ILE A 108 -14.71 -15.46 2.53
CA ILE A 108 -14.02 -15.81 3.79
C ILE A 108 -14.21 -14.74 4.86
N CYS A 109 -14.86 -15.11 5.96
CA CYS A 109 -15.03 -14.28 7.17
C CYS A 109 -13.97 -14.56 8.26
N THR A 110 -13.15 -15.61 8.11
CA THR A 110 -12.06 -15.97 9.02
C THR A 110 -10.87 -16.45 8.20
N VAL A 111 -9.68 -15.93 8.49
CA VAL A 111 -8.48 -16.14 7.66
C VAL A 111 -7.67 -17.33 8.19
N PHE A 112 -7.66 -18.42 7.44
CA PHE A 112 -6.56 -19.39 7.38
C PHE A 112 -6.25 -19.62 5.90
N ILE A 113 -5.27 -18.89 5.35
CA ILE A 113 -4.82 -19.11 3.98
C ILE A 113 -3.66 -20.11 4.03
N MET A 114 -3.94 -21.34 3.62
CA MET A 114 -2.92 -22.27 3.14
C MET A 114 -3.39 -22.73 1.77
N ASN A 115 -2.88 -22.08 0.72
CA ASN A 115 -2.92 -22.64 -0.61
C ASN A 115 -1.61 -23.39 -0.81
N ASP A 116 -1.57 -24.64 -0.36
CA ASP A 116 -0.50 -25.55 -0.72
C ASP A 116 -0.79 -26.07 -2.14
N THR A 117 -0.68 -25.20 -3.14
CA THR A 117 -0.39 -25.65 -4.51
C THR A 117 1.12 -25.73 -4.63
N ALA A 118 1.71 -26.70 -3.94
CA ALA A 118 2.93 -27.35 -4.40
C ALA A 118 2.62 -28.14 -5.68
N GLN A 119 2.37 -27.45 -6.79
CA GLN A 119 2.36 -27.99 -8.16
C GLN A 119 2.73 -26.83 -9.10
N GLN A 120 3.84 -26.81 -9.83
CA GLN A 120 4.75 -27.88 -10.26
C GLN A 120 6.09 -27.27 -10.72
#